data_AF-A0A3B3UY22-F1
#
_entry.id   AF-A0A3B3UY22-F1
#
_cell.length_a   1.000
_cell.length_b   1.000
_cell.length_c   1.000
_cell.angle_alpha   90.00
_cell.angle_beta   90.00
_cell.angle_gamma   90.00
#
_symmetry.space_group_name_H-M   'P 1'
#
loop_
_entity.id
_entity.type
_entity.pdbx_description
1 polymer ?
#
loop_
_entity_poly.entity_id
_entity_poly.type
_entity_poly.pdbx_seq_one_letter_code
_entity_poly.pdbx_strand_id
1 'polypeptide(L)'
;STYLSFDKKPNFVLMMVDDLGIGDIGCYGNDTIRTPNIDRLASEGVKLTQYIAAAPLCTPSRAALMTGRYPLRSGMASPGRVQVLLFLGGSGGLPPNETTFAKRLQQQGYTTGLVGKWHQGVNCESRGDHCHHPNQHGFSYFYGLPFTLFNDCVPGEGSDVLVDLQLALQHLTLLLGLGLLTMVGVTFCSTGRVCVRLCGLLEVSLWLLVLLFFVSTVAAAVWYVPFGLLRTWNCIIMRNQDVIEQPLTVETLSQRLLAEAQNFIKR
;
A
#
# COMPACT_ATOMS: atom_id res chain seq x y z
N SER A 1 28.96 -37.49 23.86
CA SER A 1 28.72 -36.63 22.68
C SER A 1 27.50 -37.19 21.97
N THR A 2 26.32 -36.65 22.27
CA THR A 2 25.05 -37.13 21.70
C THR A 2 24.83 -36.37 20.41
N TYR A 3 25.11 -37.00 19.28
CA TYR A 3 24.73 -36.48 17.98
C TYR A 3 23.20 -36.49 17.90
N LEU A 4 22.57 -35.32 17.98
CA LEU A 4 21.17 -35.14 17.60
C LEU A 4 21.08 -35.52 16.11
N SER A 5 20.40 -36.62 15.78
CA SER A 5 20.00 -36.90 14.40
C SER A 5 19.04 -35.78 13.99
N PHE A 6 19.51 -34.88 13.12
CA PHE A 6 18.70 -33.87 12.45
C PHE A 6 17.97 -34.48 11.25
N ASP A 7 17.39 -35.67 11.41
CA ASP A 7 16.65 -36.35 10.32
C ASP A 7 15.32 -35.67 9.98
N LYS A 8 14.89 -34.67 10.75
CA LYS A 8 13.70 -33.88 10.45
C LYS A 8 14.04 -32.41 10.29
N LYS A 9 13.81 -31.91 9.07
CA LYS A 9 13.79 -30.48 8.74
C LYS A 9 12.82 -29.74 9.69
N PRO A 10 13.23 -28.67 10.38
CA PRO A 10 12.36 -27.94 11.31
C PRO A 10 11.36 -27.07 10.54
N ASN A 11 10.18 -26.84 11.12
CA ASN A 11 9.22 -25.87 10.56
C ASN A 11 9.61 -24.45 10.95
N PHE A 12 9.58 -23.52 9.98
CA PHE A 12 9.81 -22.10 10.23
C PHE A 12 8.47 -21.35 10.24
N VAL A 13 8.18 -20.65 11.34
CA VAL A 13 7.04 -19.73 11.45
C VAL A 13 7.60 -18.35 11.78
N LEU A 14 7.46 -17.42 10.83
CA LEU A 14 7.88 -16.03 10.99
C LEU A 14 6.65 -15.14 11.20
N MET A 15 6.57 -14.52 12.37
CA MET A 15 5.54 -13.53 12.69
C MET A 15 6.15 -12.13 12.61
N MET A 16 5.67 -11.33 11.67
CA MET A 16 6.07 -9.93 11.51
C MET A 16 4.85 -9.04 11.76
N VAL A 17 4.95 -8.19 12.77
CA VAL A 17 3.91 -7.20 13.12
C VAL A 17 4.23 -5.88 12.44
N ASP A 18 3.20 -5.17 12.00
CA ASP A 18 3.30 -3.88 11.32
C ASP A 18 3.17 -2.76 12.36
N ASP A 19 4.10 -1.80 12.32
CA ASP A 19 4.12 -0.59 13.16
C ASP A 19 3.96 -0.81 14.68
N LEU A 20 4.45 -1.95 15.19
CA LEU A 20 4.50 -2.26 16.62
C LEU A 20 5.75 -1.64 17.27
N GLY A 21 5.54 -0.80 18.28
CA GLY A 21 6.61 -0.21 19.08
C GLY A 21 7.22 -1.21 20.07
N ILE A 22 8.52 -1.07 20.34
CA ILE A 22 9.21 -1.91 21.34
C ILE A 22 8.60 -1.78 22.74
N GLY A 23 8.03 -0.61 23.06
CA GLY A 23 7.37 -0.34 24.33
C GLY A 23 5.91 -0.80 24.41
N ASP A 24 5.34 -1.42 23.37
CA ASP A 24 3.93 -1.86 23.37
C ASP A 24 3.73 -3.23 24.04
N ILE A 25 4.79 -4.02 24.15
CA ILE A 25 4.72 -5.43 24.58
C ILE A 25 5.08 -5.55 26.06
N GLY A 26 4.32 -6.39 26.78
CA GLY A 26 4.47 -6.57 28.22
C GLY A 26 5.86 -7.02 28.65
N CYS A 27 6.45 -7.99 27.96
CA CYS A 27 7.80 -8.46 28.25
C CYS A 27 8.93 -7.44 27.96
N TYR A 28 8.61 -6.28 27.38
CA TYR A 28 9.48 -5.12 27.22
C TYR A 28 9.13 -3.93 28.13
N GLY A 29 8.15 -4.09 29.03
CA GLY A 29 7.85 -3.12 30.09
C GLY A 29 6.45 -2.50 30.04
N ASN A 30 5.61 -2.84 29.06
CA ASN A 30 4.24 -2.32 29.01
C ASN A 30 3.34 -3.01 30.05
N ASP A 31 2.63 -2.25 30.89
CA ASP A 31 1.70 -2.79 31.89
C ASP A 31 0.22 -2.54 31.54
N THR A 32 -0.04 -1.86 30.43
CA THR A 32 -1.38 -1.44 30.00
C THR A 32 -1.95 -2.36 28.91
N ILE A 33 -1.13 -2.72 27.92
CA ILE A 33 -1.52 -3.57 26.79
C ILE A 33 -1.35 -5.04 27.18
N ARG A 34 -2.39 -5.85 26.96
CA ARG A 34 -2.37 -7.28 27.31
C ARG A 34 -1.77 -8.12 26.18
N THR A 35 -0.54 -8.59 26.37
CA THR A 35 0.18 -9.42 25.38
C THR A 35 0.56 -10.83 25.89
N PRO A 36 -0.32 -11.55 26.61
CA PRO A 36 0.07 -12.73 27.39
C PRO A 36 0.70 -13.85 26.54
N ASN A 37 0.28 -14.01 25.28
CA ASN A 37 0.86 -15.02 24.38
C ASN A 37 2.29 -14.67 23.95
N ILE A 38 2.57 -13.38 23.69
CA ILE A 38 3.92 -12.91 23.31
C ILE A 38 4.83 -12.96 24.54
N ASP A 39 4.31 -12.60 25.71
CA ASP A 39 5.04 -12.67 26.97
C ASP A 39 5.43 -14.11 27.31
N ARG A 40 4.50 -15.06 27.09
CA ARG A 40 4.78 -16.48 27.22
C ARG A 40 5.84 -16.96 26.25
N LEU A 41 5.76 -16.59 24.96
CA LEU A 41 6.79 -16.92 23.96
C LEU A 41 8.17 -16.38 24.35
N ALA A 42 8.23 -15.17 24.92
CA ALA A 42 9.48 -14.59 25.40
C ALA A 42 10.04 -15.33 26.63
N SER A 43 9.18 -15.84 27.51
CA SER A 43 9.58 -16.60 28.70
C SER A 43 10.02 -18.04 28.39
N GLU A 44 9.46 -18.65 27.33
CA GLU A 44 9.77 -20.02 26.88
C GLU A 44 10.90 -20.05 25.84
N GLY A 45 11.39 -18.89 25.40
CA GLY A 45 12.33 -18.76 24.28
C GLY A 45 13.42 -17.71 24.52
N VAL A 46 13.86 -17.09 23.43
CA VAL A 46 14.88 -16.03 23.45
C VAL A 46 14.22 -14.68 23.23
N LYS A 47 14.50 -13.73 24.12
CA LYS A 47 14.09 -12.32 24.00
C LYS A 47 15.28 -11.47 23.58
N LEU A 48 15.16 -10.77 22.45
CA LEU A 48 16.22 -9.91 21.92
C LEU A 48 16.04 -8.48 22.44
N THR A 49 17.00 -7.97 23.19
CA THR A 49 17.00 -6.57 23.64
C THR A 49 17.53 -5.58 22.60
N GLN A 50 18.16 -6.09 21.53
CA GLN A 50 18.71 -5.30 20.43
C GLN A 50 18.45 -5.99 19.09
N TYR A 51 17.20 -5.96 18.64
CA TYR A 51 16.80 -6.38 17.29
C TYR A 51 16.54 -5.14 16.43
N ILE A 52 17.38 -4.92 15.40
CA ILE A 52 17.39 -3.68 14.62
C ILE A 52 16.85 -3.97 13.22
N ALA A 53 15.74 -3.34 12.86
CA ALA A 53 15.24 -3.36 11.49
C ALA A 53 16.21 -2.63 10.56
N ALA A 54 16.43 -3.15 9.35
CA ALA A 54 17.37 -2.57 8.40
C ALA A 54 16.93 -1.20 7.84
N ALA A 55 15.66 -0.83 8.05
CA ALA A 55 15.10 0.47 7.70
C ALA A 55 13.88 0.79 8.59
N PRO A 56 13.57 2.09 8.79
CA PRO A 56 12.45 2.52 9.63
C PRO A 56 11.09 2.48 8.91
N LEU A 57 11.01 2.00 7.67
CA LEU A 57 9.80 2.03 6.84
C LEU A 57 9.46 0.63 6.29
N CYS A 58 8.17 0.42 6.03
CA CYS A 58 7.61 -0.87 5.64
C CYS A 58 8.32 -1.55 4.45
N THR A 59 8.27 -0.94 3.26
CA THR A 59 8.85 -1.50 2.01
C THR A 59 10.33 -1.86 2.17
N PRO A 60 11.22 -0.93 2.58
CA PRO A 60 12.64 -1.26 2.72
C PRO A 60 12.89 -2.30 3.83
N SER A 61 12.24 -2.19 4.99
CA SER A 61 12.43 -3.14 6.10
C SER A 61 12.05 -4.57 5.70
N ARG A 62 10.89 -4.74 5.06
CA ARG A 62 10.45 -6.02 4.52
C ARG A 62 11.38 -6.53 3.42
N ALA A 63 11.98 -5.66 2.61
CA ALA A 63 12.83 -6.07 1.50
C ALA A 63 14.13 -6.65 2.04
N ALA A 64 14.68 -6.00 3.07
CA ALA A 64 15.84 -6.50 3.79
C ALA A 64 15.56 -7.81 4.52
N LEU A 65 14.40 -7.95 5.16
CA LEU A 65 14.02 -9.23 5.78
C LEU A 65 13.99 -10.35 4.75
N MET A 66 13.34 -10.12 3.60
CA MET A 66 13.18 -11.14 2.57
C MET A 66 14.51 -11.58 1.96
N THR A 67 15.43 -10.63 1.72
CA THR A 67 16.67 -10.86 0.96
C THR A 67 17.92 -11.04 1.82
N GLY A 68 17.88 -10.66 3.10
CA GLY A 68 19.07 -10.57 3.96
C GLY A 68 20.06 -9.48 3.53
N ARG A 69 19.64 -8.52 2.69
CA ARG A 69 20.48 -7.47 2.10
C ARG A 69 19.97 -6.10 2.50
N TYR A 70 20.87 -5.12 2.61
CA TYR A 70 20.46 -3.73 2.79
C TYR A 70 19.54 -3.29 1.64
N PRO A 71 18.44 -2.54 1.90
CA PRO A 71 17.45 -2.18 0.88
C PRO A 71 18.02 -1.39 -0.29
N LEU A 72 19.09 -0.62 -0.06
CA LEU A 72 19.81 0.10 -1.12
C LEU A 72 20.38 -0.84 -2.19
N ARG A 73 20.70 -2.09 -1.83
CA ARG A 73 21.29 -3.07 -2.77
C ARG A 73 20.28 -3.66 -3.74
N SER A 74 19.00 -3.68 -3.36
CA SER A 74 17.89 -4.15 -4.18
C SER A 74 17.09 -3.00 -4.79
N GLY A 75 17.50 -1.75 -4.60
CA GLY A 75 16.76 -0.58 -5.07
C GLY A 75 15.43 -0.34 -4.34
N MET A 76 15.18 -1.04 -3.23
CA MET A 76 13.96 -0.92 -2.43
C MET A 76 14.06 0.20 -1.38
N ALA A 77 14.79 1.27 -1.71
CA ALA A 77 14.95 2.47 -0.93
C ALA A 77 14.97 3.68 -1.86
N SER A 78 14.37 4.78 -1.41
CA SER A 78 14.29 6.03 -2.17
C SER A 78 14.85 7.18 -1.31
N PRO A 79 15.68 8.07 -1.87
CA PRO A 79 16.09 9.30 -1.19
C PRO A 79 15.01 10.40 -1.25
N GLY A 80 13.93 10.17 -2.00
CA GLY A 80 12.87 11.15 -2.22
C GLY A 80 11.86 11.23 -1.07
N ARG A 81 10.82 12.03 -1.30
CA ARG A 81 9.68 12.20 -0.37
C ARG A 81 8.91 10.89 -0.17
N VAL A 82 8.73 10.11 -1.24
CA VAL A 82 8.03 8.84 -1.22
C VAL A 82 9.07 7.72 -1.10
N GLN A 83 9.07 7.06 0.06
CA GLN A 83 10.06 6.03 0.44
C GLN A 83 9.47 4.63 0.60
N VAL A 84 8.16 4.52 0.40
CA VAL A 84 7.42 3.26 0.35
C VAL A 84 6.60 3.24 -0.93
N LEU A 85 6.19 2.05 -1.36
CA LEU A 85 5.25 1.94 -2.46
C LEU A 85 3.92 2.53 -2.00
N LEU A 86 3.28 3.39 -2.81
CA LEU A 86 2.02 4.08 -2.48
C LEU A 86 0.83 3.61 -3.35
N PHE A 87 1.09 2.93 -4.46
CA PHE A 87 0.07 2.54 -5.42
C PHE A 87 0.30 1.12 -5.93
N LEU A 88 -0.77 0.33 -5.99
CA LEU A 88 -0.73 -1.02 -6.57
C LEU A 88 -0.52 -1.04 -8.08
N GLY A 89 -0.97 0.03 -8.77
CA GLY A 89 -0.74 0.21 -10.20
C GLY A 89 0.68 0.68 -10.57
N GLY A 90 1.57 0.83 -9.59
CA GLY A 90 2.97 1.18 -9.85
C GLY A 90 3.80 -0.03 -10.31
N SER A 91 4.82 0.24 -11.13
CA SER A 91 5.78 -0.76 -11.62
C SER A 91 6.93 -1.07 -10.65
N GLY A 92 6.96 -0.39 -9.50
CA GLY A 92 8.01 -0.58 -8.49
C GLY A 92 7.73 -1.78 -7.61
N GLY A 93 8.77 -2.59 -7.35
CA GLY A 93 8.69 -3.73 -6.46
C GLY A 93 10.02 -4.46 -6.29
N LEU A 94 10.02 -5.51 -5.47
CA LEU A 94 11.23 -6.31 -5.20
C LEU A 94 11.74 -6.90 -6.52
N PRO A 95 12.97 -6.60 -6.95
CA PRO A 95 13.45 -7.04 -8.26
C PRO A 95 13.40 -8.56 -8.44
N PRO A 96 12.97 -9.08 -9.61
CA PRO A 96 12.88 -10.53 -9.86
C PRO A 96 14.20 -11.30 -9.71
N ASN A 97 15.34 -10.61 -9.80
CA ASN A 97 16.68 -11.19 -9.60
C ASN A 97 17.10 -11.30 -8.12
N GLU A 98 16.36 -10.70 -7.19
CA GLU A 98 16.63 -10.84 -5.76
C GLU A 98 16.12 -12.19 -5.25
N THR A 99 16.97 -12.90 -4.52
CA THR A 99 16.62 -14.22 -3.98
C THR A 99 16.15 -14.08 -2.54
N THR A 100 14.90 -14.44 -2.27
CA THR A 100 14.34 -14.41 -0.91
C THR A 100 14.69 -15.66 -0.10
N PHE A 101 14.58 -15.58 1.22
CA PHE A 101 14.65 -16.77 2.08
C PHE A 101 13.58 -17.79 1.71
N ALA A 102 12.39 -17.36 1.28
CA ALA A 102 11.31 -18.24 0.85
C ALA A 102 11.70 -19.03 -0.41
N LYS A 103 12.32 -18.37 -1.40
CA LYS A 103 12.84 -19.05 -2.60
C LYS A 103 13.90 -20.09 -2.25
N ARG A 104 14.80 -19.78 -1.31
CA ARG A 104 15.80 -20.73 -0.82
C ARG A 104 15.16 -21.92 -0.10
N LEU A 105 14.19 -21.70 0.78
CA LEU A 105 13.47 -22.78 1.47
C LEU A 105 12.67 -23.64 0.49
N GLN A 106 12.00 -23.03 -0.49
CA GLN A 106 11.30 -23.75 -1.56
C GLN A 106 12.25 -24.69 -2.33
N GLN A 107 13.46 -24.22 -2.69
CA GLN A 107 14.50 -25.05 -3.33
C GLN A 107 14.95 -26.22 -2.45
N GLN A 108 14.83 -26.10 -1.12
CA GLN A 108 15.13 -27.16 -0.17
C GLN A 108 13.91 -28.08 0.12
N GLY A 109 12.82 -27.93 -0.64
CA GLY A 109 11.63 -28.78 -0.53
C GLY A 109 10.66 -28.39 0.58
N TYR A 110 10.74 -27.17 1.11
CA TYR A 110 9.72 -26.66 2.03
C TYR A 110 8.48 -26.17 1.28
N THR A 111 7.31 -26.43 1.85
CA THR A 111 6.08 -25.71 1.50
C THR A 111 6.14 -24.31 2.10
N THR A 112 6.00 -23.27 1.28
CA THR A 112 6.16 -21.87 1.69
C THR A 112 4.85 -21.11 1.53
N GLY A 113 4.44 -20.38 2.56
CA GLY A 113 3.21 -19.60 2.55
C GLY A 113 3.42 -18.21 3.15
N LEU A 114 2.74 -17.21 2.59
CA LEU A 114 2.64 -15.87 3.14
C LEU A 114 1.17 -15.55 3.39
N VAL A 115 0.83 -15.23 4.64
CA VAL A 115 -0.50 -14.74 5.01
C VAL A 115 -0.36 -13.36 5.63
N GLY A 116 -1.05 -12.37 5.07
CA GLY A 116 -0.99 -10.97 5.52
C GLY A 116 -0.40 -10.03 4.47
N LYS A 117 0.48 -9.12 4.92
CA LYS A 117 0.99 -7.99 4.12
C LYS A 117 2.27 -8.33 3.36
N TRP A 118 2.28 -8.05 2.06
CA TRP A 118 3.47 -8.16 1.21
C TRP A 118 4.24 -6.84 1.12
N HIS A 119 3.65 -5.81 0.50
CA HIS A 119 4.19 -4.46 0.35
C HIS A 119 5.51 -4.37 -0.43
N GLN A 120 5.71 -5.24 -1.44
CA GLN A 120 6.87 -5.23 -2.34
C GLN A 120 6.52 -5.18 -3.83
N GLY A 121 5.37 -4.60 -4.17
CA GLY A 121 4.91 -4.50 -5.55
C GLY A 121 4.14 -5.74 -6.01
N VAL A 122 3.55 -5.63 -7.20
CA VAL A 122 2.77 -6.72 -7.82
C VAL A 122 3.23 -6.94 -9.25
N ASN A 123 3.13 -5.92 -10.10
CA ASN A 123 3.39 -6.00 -11.53
C ASN A 123 4.58 -5.12 -11.95
N CYS A 124 5.17 -5.40 -13.12
CA CYS A 124 6.28 -4.64 -13.71
C CYS A 124 5.80 -3.80 -14.90
N GLU A 125 5.47 -4.47 -16.00
CA GLU A 125 5.20 -3.86 -17.31
C GLU A 125 3.71 -3.90 -17.65
N SER A 126 3.00 -4.94 -17.20
CA SER A 126 1.59 -5.16 -17.54
C SER A 126 0.77 -5.61 -16.33
N ARG A 127 -0.54 -5.35 -16.36
CA ARG A 127 -1.50 -5.59 -15.26
C ARG A 127 -1.61 -7.06 -14.79
N GLY A 128 -0.95 -8.01 -15.45
CA GLY A 128 -1.02 -9.43 -15.10
C GLY A 128 0.31 -10.19 -15.12
N ASP A 129 1.45 -9.51 -15.26
CA ASP A 129 2.75 -10.20 -15.25
C ASP A 129 3.15 -10.70 -13.86
N HIS A 130 2.61 -10.08 -12.80
CA HIS A 130 2.82 -10.42 -11.40
C HIS A 130 4.30 -10.55 -11.03
N CYS A 131 5.22 -9.86 -11.71
CA CYS A 131 6.66 -10.08 -11.59
C CYS A 131 7.20 -9.89 -10.14
N HIS A 132 6.53 -9.07 -9.33
CA HIS A 132 6.90 -8.73 -7.96
C HIS A 132 6.03 -9.45 -6.92
N HIS A 133 5.07 -10.26 -7.38
CA HIS A 133 4.11 -10.95 -6.53
C HIS A 133 4.81 -11.99 -5.62
N PRO A 134 4.33 -12.24 -4.38
CA PRO A 134 4.92 -13.24 -3.48
C PRO A 134 5.16 -14.62 -4.12
N ASN A 135 4.25 -15.04 -5.02
CA ASN A 135 4.39 -16.31 -5.73
C ASN A 135 5.60 -16.37 -6.68
N GLN A 136 6.04 -15.23 -7.22
CA GLN A 136 7.28 -15.17 -8.00
C GLN A 136 8.53 -15.16 -7.11
N HIS A 137 8.37 -14.76 -5.84
CA HIS A 137 9.44 -14.68 -4.85
C HIS A 137 9.46 -15.86 -3.86
N GLY A 138 9.01 -17.04 -4.30
CA GLY A 138 9.24 -18.31 -3.60
C GLY A 138 8.20 -18.68 -2.54
N PHE A 139 7.07 -17.97 -2.46
CA PHE A 139 5.92 -18.40 -1.67
C PHE A 139 4.95 -19.22 -2.53
N SER A 140 4.80 -20.51 -2.25
CA SER A 140 3.84 -21.37 -2.97
C SER A 140 2.37 -21.02 -2.72
N TYR A 141 2.08 -20.34 -1.61
CA TYR A 141 0.74 -19.89 -1.25
C TYR A 141 0.78 -18.45 -0.75
N PHE A 142 -0.18 -17.63 -1.19
CA PHE A 142 -0.39 -16.28 -0.69
C PHE A 142 -1.86 -16.04 -0.37
N TYR A 143 -2.14 -15.42 0.78
CA TYR A 143 -3.42 -14.82 1.08
C TYR A 143 -3.23 -13.52 1.84
N GLY A 144 -3.74 -12.41 1.32
CA GLY A 144 -3.76 -11.16 2.07
C GLY A 144 -3.58 -9.94 1.18
N LEU A 145 -2.94 -8.92 1.75
CA LEU A 145 -2.78 -7.63 1.11
C LEU A 145 -1.47 -7.65 0.33
N PRO A 146 -1.49 -7.50 -1.02
CA PRO A 146 -0.26 -7.25 -1.78
C PRO A 146 0.44 -5.95 -1.33
N PHE A 147 -0.28 -5.12 -0.58
CA PHE A 147 0.05 -3.76 -0.22
C PHE A 147 -0.13 -3.47 1.27
N THR A 148 -0.03 -2.20 1.68
CA THR A 148 -0.28 -1.77 3.06
C THR A 148 -1.75 -1.40 3.30
N LEU A 149 -2.18 -1.52 4.56
CA LEU A 149 -3.45 -0.96 5.00
C LEU A 149 -3.25 0.53 5.29
N PHE A 150 -4.04 1.38 4.65
CA PHE A 150 -4.09 2.84 4.88
C PHE A 150 -5.46 3.23 5.43
N ASN A 151 -5.55 4.41 6.03
CA ASN A 151 -6.81 5.01 6.45
C ASN A 151 -7.80 5.14 5.27
N ASP A 152 -7.30 5.35 4.05
CA ASP A 152 -8.10 5.38 2.82
C ASP A 152 -8.93 4.11 2.56
N CYS A 153 -8.56 2.97 3.18
CA CYS A 153 -9.33 1.74 3.06
C CYS A 153 -10.59 1.72 3.93
N VAL A 154 -10.64 2.57 4.96
CA VAL A 154 -11.75 2.69 5.92
C VAL A 154 -12.53 3.98 5.64
N PRO A 155 -13.83 3.89 5.30
CA PRO A 155 -14.66 5.07 5.11
C PRO A 155 -14.67 5.97 6.35
N GLY A 156 -14.29 7.25 6.18
CA GLY A 156 -14.35 8.25 7.23
C GLY A 156 -13.05 8.49 8.01
N GLU A 157 -12.03 7.64 7.86
CA GLU A 157 -10.74 7.78 8.55
C GLU A 157 -9.77 8.79 7.87
N GLY A 158 -10.16 9.34 6.72
CA GLY A 158 -9.34 10.29 5.96
C GLY A 158 -8.40 9.61 4.97
N SER A 159 -7.34 10.33 4.56
CA SER A 159 -6.38 9.86 3.57
C SER A 159 -4.95 9.99 4.11
N ASP A 160 -4.13 8.98 3.87
CA ASP A 160 -2.69 9.00 4.19
C ASP A 160 -1.82 9.21 2.94
N VAL A 161 -2.38 9.03 1.75
CA VAL A 161 -1.61 8.95 0.50
C VAL A 161 -1.49 10.31 -0.17
N LEU A 162 -0.33 10.96 -0.02
CA LEU A 162 0.01 12.23 -0.70
C LEU A 162 -1.00 13.37 -0.43
N VAL A 163 -1.50 13.47 0.81
CA VAL A 163 -2.55 14.44 1.23
C VAL A 163 -2.28 15.87 0.79
N ASP A 164 -1.04 16.32 0.86
CA ASP A 164 -0.60 17.65 0.41
C ASP A 164 -0.84 17.87 -1.08
N LEU A 165 -0.47 16.88 -1.90
CA LEU A 165 -0.71 16.89 -3.35
C LEU A 165 -2.21 16.81 -3.64
N GLN A 166 -2.93 16.00 -2.87
CA GLN A 166 -4.37 15.87 -3.01
C GLN A 166 -5.07 17.22 -2.85
N LEU A 167 -4.79 17.91 -1.74
CA LEU A 167 -5.34 19.23 -1.45
C LEU A 167 -4.95 20.25 -2.52
N ALA A 168 -3.70 20.26 -2.98
CA ALA A 168 -3.27 21.16 -4.04
C ALA A 168 -4.05 20.95 -5.35
N LEU A 169 -4.25 19.69 -5.76
CA LEU A 169 -5.00 19.33 -6.96
C LEU A 169 -6.51 19.64 -6.83
N GLN A 170 -7.09 19.42 -5.65
CA GLN A 170 -8.47 19.81 -5.34
C GLN A 170 -8.66 21.32 -5.49
N HIS A 171 -7.81 22.12 -4.82
CA HIS A 171 -7.89 23.58 -4.89
C HIS A 171 -7.71 24.09 -6.31
N LEU A 172 -6.75 23.55 -7.07
CA LEU A 172 -6.55 23.92 -8.47
C LEU A 172 -7.79 23.61 -9.32
N THR A 173 -8.40 22.45 -9.12
CA THR A 173 -9.63 22.05 -9.81
C THR A 173 -10.80 22.98 -9.49
N LEU A 174 -10.96 23.36 -8.22
CA LEU A 174 -12.00 24.30 -7.77
C LEU A 174 -11.80 25.70 -8.38
N LEU A 175 -10.55 26.20 -8.41
CA LEU A 175 -10.23 27.49 -9.02
C LEU A 175 -10.51 27.51 -10.53
N LEU A 176 -10.15 26.45 -11.25
CA LEU A 176 -10.45 26.31 -12.68
C LEU A 176 -11.96 26.25 -12.94
N GLY A 177 -12.70 25.50 -12.13
CA GLY A 177 -14.15 25.39 -12.22
C GLY A 177 -14.86 26.72 -11.95
N LEU A 178 -14.46 27.43 -10.88
CA LEU A 178 -14.98 28.78 -10.58
C LEU A 178 -14.63 29.80 -11.67
N GLY A 179 -13.41 29.74 -12.21
CA GLY A 179 -13.00 30.56 -13.35
C GLY A 179 -13.86 30.30 -14.59
N LEU A 180 -14.15 29.04 -14.90
CA LEU A 180 -15.05 28.68 -15.99
C LEU A 180 -16.47 29.20 -15.76
N LEU A 181 -17.04 28.99 -14.57
CA LEU A 181 -18.39 29.44 -14.22
C LEU A 181 -18.54 30.96 -14.28
N THR A 182 -17.55 31.70 -13.78
CA THR A 182 -17.54 33.17 -13.82
C THR A 182 -17.48 33.68 -15.26
N MET A 183 -16.61 33.10 -16.11
CA MET A 183 -16.51 33.49 -17.52
C MET A 183 -17.77 33.15 -18.32
N VAL A 184 -18.40 31.99 -18.07
CA VAL A 184 -19.71 31.64 -18.65
C VAL A 184 -20.79 32.64 -18.19
N GLY A 185 -20.81 32.98 -16.90
CA GLY A 185 -21.75 33.96 -16.34
C GLY A 185 -21.60 35.35 -16.95
N VAL A 186 -20.37 35.83 -17.15
CA VAL A 186 -20.08 37.10 -17.83
C VAL A 186 -20.58 37.09 -19.27
N THR A 187 -20.30 36.02 -20.03
CA THR A 187 -20.78 35.87 -21.41
C THR A 187 -22.31 35.86 -21.50
N PHE A 188 -22.99 35.14 -20.60
CA PHE A 188 -24.46 35.11 -20.54
C PHE A 188 -25.06 36.48 -20.16
N CYS A 189 -24.42 37.22 -19.25
CA CYS A 189 -24.84 38.57 -18.86
C CYS A 189 -24.66 39.59 -20.00
N SER A 190 -23.60 39.45 -20.79
CA SER A 190 -23.31 40.32 -21.94
C SER A 190 -24.22 40.07 -23.16
N THR A 191 -24.71 38.84 -23.34
CA THR A 191 -25.61 38.44 -24.44
C THR A 191 -27.09 38.58 -24.10
N GLY A 192 -27.45 38.61 -22.81
CA GLY A 192 -28.79 38.93 -22.33
C GLY A 192 -29.06 40.45 -22.28
N ARG A 193 -30.23 40.91 -22.73
CA ARG A 193 -30.66 42.34 -22.70
C ARG A 193 -30.76 42.99 -21.30
N VAL A 194 -30.32 42.33 -20.23
CA VAL A 194 -30.55 42.73 -18.83
C VAL A 194 -29.41 43.57 -18.23
N CYS A 195 -28.22 43.61 -18.83
CA CYS A 195 -27.09 44.38 -18.29
C CYS A 195 -26.26 45.13 -19.35
N VAL A 196 -26.94 45.74 -20.33
CA VAL A 196 -26.30 46.59 -21.36
C VAL A 196 -25.67 47.88 -20.79
N ARG A 197 -25.78 48.18 -19.49
CA ARG A 197 -25.30 49.46 -18.92
C ARG A 197 -24.17 49.40 -17.90
N LEU A 198 -23.64 48.24 -17.51
CA LEU A 198 -22.60 48.19 -16.46
C LEU A 198 -21.30 47.47 -16.80
N CYS A 199 -21.24 46.58 -17.81
CA CYS A 199 -20.03 45.80 -18.07
C CYS A 199 -19.68 45.72 -19.56
N GLY A 200 -19.11 46.79 -20.11
CA GLY A 200 -18.42 46.75 -21.42
C GLY A 200 -16.98 46.27 -21.29
N LEU A 201 -16.71 45.16 -20.58
CA LEU A 201 -15.35 44.88 -20.08
C LEU A 201 -14.63 43.64 -20.61
N LEU A 202 -15.26 42.64 -21.25
CA LEU A 202 -14.52 41.57 -21.94
C LEU A 202 -15.46 40.73 -22.82
N GLU A 203 -15.23 40.72 -24.13
CA GLU A 203 -15.79 39.69 -25.03
C GLU A 203 -14.97 38.41 -24.88
N VAL A 204 -15.58 37.37 -24.32
CA VAL A 204 -14.92 36.06 -24.14
C VAL A 204 -15.17 35.19 -25.36
N SER A 205 -14.10 34.74 -26.02
CA SER A 205 -14.20 33.81 -27.15
C SER A 205 -14.78 32.46 -26.72
N LEU A 206 -15.71 31.92 -27.51
CA LEU A 206 -16.29 30.58 -27.30
C LEU A 206 -15.20 29.49 -27.24
N TRP A 207 -14.15 29.63 -28.06
CA TRP A 207 -13.02 28.70 -28.07
C TRP A 207 -12.27 28.67 -26.73
N LEU A 208 -12.16 29.82 -26.06
CA LEU A 208 -11.54 29.90 -24.73
C LEU A 208 -12.39 29.17 -23.69
N LEU A 209 -13.73 29.28 -23.75
CA LEU A 209 -14.64 28.56 -22.86
C LEU A 209 -14.55 27.05 -23.08
N VAL A 210 -14.51 26.61 -24.34
CA VAL A 210 -14.34 25.20 -24.70
C VAL A 210 -13.00 24.67 -24.16
N LEU A 211 -11.91 25.41 -24.37
CA LEU A 211 -10.59 25.05 -23.85
C LEU A 211 -10.61 24.95 -22.32
N LEU A 212 -11.15 25.95 -21.61
CA LEU A 212 -11.23 25.95 -20.15
C LEU A 212 -12.10 24.82 -19.60
N PHE A 213 -13.19 24.46 -20.29
CA PHE A 213 -14.00 23.29 -19.94
C PHE A 213 -13.19 22.00 -20.02
N PHE A 214 -12.45 21.79 -21.12
CA PHE A 214 -11.60 20.61 -21.24
C PHE A 214 -10.49 20.59 -20.19
N VAL A 215 -9.81 21.73 -19.97
CA VAL A 215 -8.76 21.84 -18.94
C VAL A 215 -9.32 21.57 -17.55
N SER A 216 -10.48 22.13 -17.20
CA SER A 216 -11.14 21.88 -15.91
C SER A 216 -11.57 20.42 -15.76
N THR A 217 -12.04 19.79 -16.84
CA THR A 217 -12.42 18.37 -16.84
C THR A 217 -11.20 17.47 -16.66
N VAL A 218 -10.11 17.76 -17.36
CA VAL A 218 -8.84 17.02 -17.22
C VAL A 218 -8.27 17.22 -15.81
N ALA A 219 -8.28 18.44 -15.27
CA ALA A 219 -7.83 18.70 -13.90
C ALA A 219 -8.66 17.92 -12.87
N ALA A 220 -9.99 17.93 -13.02
CA ALA A 220 -10.88 17.15 -12.17
C ALA A 220 -10.62 15.64 -12.29
N ALA A 221 -10.36 15.12 -13.49
CA ALA A 221 -10.03 13.72 -13.71
C ALA A 221 -8.68 13.36 -13.07
N VAL A 222 -7.64 14.16 -13.29
CA VAL A 222 -6.29 13.96 -12.71
C VAL A 222 -6.32 13.94 -11.19
N TRP A 223 -7.25 14.66 -10.58
CA TRP A 223 -7.51 14.62 -9.14
C TRP A 223 -8.35 13.38 -8.75
N TYR A 224 -9.55 13.26 -9.30
CA TYR A 224 -10.57 12.32 -8.82
C TYR A 224 -10.24 10.86 -9.13
N VAL A 225 -9.62 10.59 -10.27
CA VAL A 225 -9.27 9.24 -10.72
C VAL A 225 -8.27 8.62 -9.72
N PRO A 226 -7.01 9.10 -9.59
CA PRO A 226 -6.01 8.51 -8.65
C PRO A 226 -6.41 8.51 -7.18
N PHE A 227 -7.11 9.54 -6.70
CA PHE A 227 -7.35 9.72 -5.26
C PHE A 227 -8.77 9.40 -4.84
N GLY A 228 -9.78 9.78 -5.63
CA GLY A 228 -11.19 9.46 -5.34
C GLY A 228 -11.51 7.97 -5.49
N LEU A 229 -10.75 7.24 -6.31
CA LEU A 229 -10.90 5.79 -6.49
C LEU A 229 -9.79 4.98 -5.81
N LEU A 230 -8.99 5.61 -4.95
CA LEU A 230 -7.84 4.99 -4.28
C LEU A 230 -8.25 3.76 -3.47
N ARG A 231 -9.37 3.84 -2.74
CA ARG A 231 -9.94 2.70 -2.00
C ARG A 231 -10.21 1.52 -2.92
N THR A 232 -10.77 1.75 -4.09
CA THR A 232 -11.06 0.69 -5.06
C THR A 232 -9.76 0.09 -5.58
N TRP A 233 -8.73 0.88 -5.88
CA TRP A 233 -7.53 0.37 -6.55
C TRP A 233 -6.46 -0.21 -5.64
N ASN A 234 -6.28 0.34 -4.44
CA ASN A 234 -5.23 -0.06 -3.53
C ASN A 234 -5.71 -1.05 -2.45
N CYS A 235 -6.97 -1.00 -2.06
CA CYS A 235 -7.48 -1.79 -0.95
C CYS A 235 -8.08 -3.10 -1.48
N ILE A 236 -7.23 -4.08 -1.75
CA ILE A 236 -7.64 -5.41 -2.24
C ILE A 236 -7.10 -6.55 -1.39
N ILE A 237 -7.78 -7.69 -1.44
CA ILE A 237 -7.25 -8.98 -0.99
C ILE A 237 -6.98 -9.86 -2.20
N MET A 238 -5.80 -10.48 -2.19
CA MET A 238 -5.43 -11.47 -3.18
C MET A 238 -5.30 -12.85 -2.54
N ARG A 239 -5.66 -13.88 -3.31
CA ARG A 239 -5.29 -15.27 -3.04
C ARG A 239 -4.47 -15.75 -4.22
N ASN A 240 -3.19 -16.02 -3.95
CA ASN A 240 -2.19 -16.13 -5.01
C ASN A 240 -2.31 -14.91 -5.95
N GLN A 241 -2.34 -15.12 -7.26
CA GLN A 241 -2.39 -14.03 -8.25
C GLN A 241 -3.80 -13.50 -8.53
N ASP A 242 -4.82 -14.05 -7.88
CA ASP A 242 -6.21 -13.66 -8.10
C ASP A 242 -6.65 -12.62 -7.06
N VAL A 243 -7.24 -11.52 -7.53
CA VAL A 243 -7.95 -10.56 -6.68
C VAL A 243 -9.29 -11.17 -6.29
N ILE A 244 -9.48 -11.44 -5.00
CA ILE A 244 -10.70 -12.09 -4.48
C ILE A 244 -11.64 -11.10 -3.79
N GLU A 245 -11.16 -9.92 -3.44
CA GLU A 245 -11.95 -8.89 -2.77
C GLU A 245 -11.44 -7.49 -3.15
N GLN A 246 -12.36 -6.63 -3.57
CA GLN A 246 -12.09 -5.25 -3.99
C GLN A 246 -13.40 -4.43 -3.91
N PRO A 247 -13.50 -3.40 -3.05
CA PRO A 247 -12.55 -3.02 -2.02
C PRO A 247 -12.55 -4.00 -0.84
N LEU A 248 -11.45 -4.05 -0.08
CA LEU A 248 -11.33 -4.90 1.10
C LEU A 248 -12.21 -4.44 2.26
N THR A 249 -12.70 -5.40 3.02
CA THR A 249 -13.51 -5.23 4.25
C THR A 249 -12.59 -5.41 5.48
N VAL A 250 -12.34 -4.32 6.22
CA VAL A 250 -11.35 -4.28 7.31
C VAL A 250 -11.86 -4.99 8.56
N GLU A 251 -13.16 -4.92 8.81
CA GLU A 251 -13.83 -5.38 10.03
C GLU A 251 -13.60 -6.87 10.29
N THR A 252 -13.50 -7.67 9.23
CA THR A 252 -13.29 -9.13 9.29
C THR A 252 -11.88 -9.55 8.89
N LEU A 253 -11.00 -8.60 8.53
CA LEU A 253 -9.70 -8.89 7.94
C LEU A 253 -8.82 -9.73 8.87
N SER A 254 -8.67 -9.32 10.13
CA SER A 254 -7.81 -10.01 11.10
C SER A 254 -8.24 -11.45 11.36
N GLN A 255 -9.55 -11.70 11.46
CA GLN A 255 -10.10 -13.04 11.63
C GLN A 255 -9.84 -13.93 10.41
N ARG A 256 -10.01 -13.37 9.20
CA ARG A 256 -9.75 -14.09 7.94
C ARG A 256 -8.27 -14.43 7.76
N LEU A 257 -7.37 -13.49 8.05
CA LEU A 257 -5.93 -13.73 8.02
C LEU A 257 -5.52 -14.82 9.02
N LEU A 258 -6.06 -14.79 10.24
CA LEU A 258 -5.77 -15.82 11.24
C LEU A 258 -6.26 -17.21 10.79
N ALA A 259 -7.48 -17.29 10.26
CA ALA A 259 -8.06 -18.53 9.77
C ALA A 259 -7.23 -19.13 8.61
N GLU A 260 -6.80 -18.30 7.66
CA GLU A 260 -5.96 -18.75 6.53
C GLU A 260 -4.56 -19.18 6.99
N ALA A 261 -3.95 -18.48 7.95
CA ALA A 261 -2.69 -18.88 8.53
C ALA A 261 -2.80 -20.25 9.24
N GLN A 262 -3.84 -20.45 10.05
CA GLN A 262 -4.10 -21.72 10.73
C GLN A 262 -4.35 -22.86 9.73
N ASN A 263 -5.12 -22.60 8.68
CA ASN A 263 -5.39 -23.57 7.63
C ASN A 263 -4.13 -23.95 6.85
N PHE A 264 -3.25 -22.98 6.57
CA PHE A 264 -1.99 -23.24 5.90
C PHE A 264 -1.06 -24.10 6.76
N ILE A 265 -0.94 -23.80 8.06
CA ILE A 265 -0.08 -24.56 9.00
C ILE A 265 -0.54 -26.01 9.19
N LYS A 266 -1.84 -26.29 9.03
CA LYS A 266 -2.42 -27.64 9.19
C LYS A 266 -2.24 -28.55 7.95
N ARG A 267 -1.87 -28.00 6.80
CA ARG A 267 -1.64 -28.76 5.55
C ARG A 267 -0.30 -29.45 5.57
#